data_AF-M5FUU7-F1
#
_entry.id   AF-M5FUU7-F1
#
_cell.length_a   1.000
_cell.length_b   1.000
_cell.length_c   1.000
_cell.angle_alpha   90.00
_cell.angle_beta   90.00
_cell.angle_gamma   90.00
#
_symmetry.space_group_name_H-M   'P 1'
#
loop_
_entity.id
_entity.type
_entity.pdbx_description
1 polymer ?
#
loop_
_entity_poly.entity_id
_entity_poly.type
_entity_poly.pdbx_seq_one_letter_code
_entity_poly.pdbx_strand_id
1 'polypeptide(L)'
;MRPSLTRLSGMPSGKAYIGWWGDFGGAKQKGIVQYGLSPFQQRAWGDAFSQTMFNGYRRIVSQAPYFLIPFVAGYSIYTWANGYYHYLESKEGHYASQAAGGGH
;
A
#
# COMPACT_ATOMS: atom_id res chain seq x y z
N MET A 1 -23.31 36.12 24.58
CA MET A 1 -22.11 35.55 25.24
C MET A 1 -21.99 34.10 24.78
N ARG A 2 -20.88 33.67 24.16
CA ARG A 2 -20.67 32.27 23.73
C ARG A 2 -19.79 31.57 24.78
N PRO A 3 -20.32 30.70 25.64
CA PRO A 3 -19.51 30.00 26.63
C PRO A 3 -19.06 28.67 26.03
N SER A 4 -17.84 28.57 25.49
CA SER A 4 -17.19 27.25 25.23
C SER A 4 -15.77 27.37 24.65
N LEU A 5 -14.89 28.17 25.25
CA LEU A 5 -13.46 27.84 25.12
C LEU A 5 -13.12 26.93 26.28
N THR A 6 -12.82 25.67 25.98
CA THR A 6 -12.22 24.73 26.93
C THR A 6 -10.99 25.41 27.49
N ARG A 7 -11.01 25.78 28.77
CA ARG A 7 -9.88 26.46 29.42
C ARG A 7 -8.77 25.43 29.59
N LEU A 8 -7.93 25.29 28.56
CA LEU A 8 -6.71 24.51 28.62
C LEU A 8 -5.78 25.19 29.62
N SER A 9 -5.37 24.49 30.69
CA SER A 9 -4.51 25.03 31.75
C SER A 9 -3.03 25.17 31.33
N GLY A 10 -2.71 24.94 30.05
CA GLY A 10 -1.36 24.97 29.50
C GLY A 10 -1.07 26.20 28.63
N MET A 11 0.20 26.37 28.25
CA MET A 11 0.65 27.40 27.31
C MET A 11 -0.11 27.27 25.98
N PRO A 12 -0.58 28.38 25.36
CA PRO A 12 -1.27 28.33 24.08
C PRO A 12 -0.44 27.60 23.02
N SER A 13 -0.97 26.49 22.50
CA SER A 13 -0.37 25.75 21.40
C SER A 13 -0.83 26.33 20.05
N GLY A 14 0.00 26.17 19.02
CA GLY A 14 -0.28 26.63 17.66
C GLY A 14 -1.49 25.94 17.03
N LYS A 15 -1.98 26.47 15.90
CA LYS A 15 -3.07 25.83 15.15
C LYS A 15 -2.62 24.47 14.62
N ALA A 16 -3.46 23.45 14.82
CA ALA A 16 -3.28 22.11 14.29
C ALA A 16 -4.45 21.73 13.38
N TYR A 17 -4.23 20.78 12.47
CA TYR A 17 -5.27 20.26 11.58
C TYR A 17 -6.21 19.25 12.28
N ILE A 18 -5.91 18.87 13.52
CA ILE A 18 -6.70 17.94 14.31
C ILE A 18 -6.81 18.44 15.76
N GLY A 19 -8.03 18.46 16.30
CA GLY A 19 -8.28 18.77 17.71
C GLY A 19 -8.61 17.51 18.52
N TRP A 20 -9.55 17.62 19.47
CA TRP A 20 -9.94 16.53 20.38
C TRP A 20 -11.40 16.12 20.20
N TRP A 21 -11.86 15.12 20.96
CA TRP A 21 -13.28 14.78 21.04
C TRP A 21 -14.14 16.02 21.32
N GLY A 22 -15.10 16.29 20.45
CA GLY A 22 -15.96 17.49 20.49
C GLY A 22 -15.48 18.68 19.66
N ASP A 23 -14.21 18.72 19.24
CA ASP A 23 -13.63 19.76 18.38
C ASP A 23 -12.54 19.19 17.47
N PHE A 24 -12.89 18.23 16.62
CA PHE A 24 -11.91 17.54 15.77
C PHE A 24 -11.29 18.42 14.68
N GLY A 25 -11.87 19.59 14.39
CA GLY A 25 -11.44 20.47 13.29
C GLY A 25 -11.99 20.11 11.91
N GLY A 26 -12.91 19.14 11.81
CA GLY A 26 -13.58 18.75 10.57
C GLY A 26 -14.71 19.70 10.15
N ALA A 27 -15.26 19.46 8.95
CA ALA A 27 -16.43 20.18 8.46
C ALA A 27 -17.66 19.97 9.38
N LYS A 28 -18.53 20.98 9.47
CA LYS A 28 -19.78 20.86 10.24
C LYS A 28 -20.71 19.84 9.58
N GLN A 29 -21.12 18.82 10.32
CA GLN A 29 -22.03 17.78 9.85
C GLN A 29 -23.41 18.00 10.44
N LYS A 30 -24.46 17.95 9.60
CA LYS A 30 -25.87 18.04 10.01
C LYS A 30 -26.69 17.09 9.14
N GLY A 31 -27.61 16.34 9.76
CA GLY A 31 -28.54 15.45 9.04
C GLY A 31 -28.02 14.05 8.71
N ILE A 32 -26.82 13.68 9.18
CA ILE A 32 -26.29 12.32 9.03
C ILE A 32 -26.70 11.52 10.26
N VAL A 33 -27.41 10.41 10.05
CA VAL A 33 -27.80 9.46 11.10
C VAL A 33 -27.03 8.17 10.89
N GLN A 34 -26.33 7.70 11.92
CA GLN A 34 -25.55 6.48 11.89
C GLN A 34 -26.16 5.45 12.85
N TYR A 35 -26.29 4.21 12.39
CA TYR A 35 -26.77 3.08 13.18
C TYR A 35 -25.63 2.08 13.38
N GLY A 36 -25.60 1.45 14.54
CA GLY A 36 -24.67 0.36 14.85
C GLY A 36 -25.37 -0.71 15.68
N LEU A 37 -25.01 -1.98 15.45
CA LEU A 37 -25.46 -3.12 16.24
C LEU A 37 -24.38 -3.49 17.26
N SER A 38 -24.77 -3.96 18.44
CA SER A 38 -23.82 -4.44 19.44
C SER A 38 -22.98 -5.60 18.89
N PRO A 39 -21.65 -5.63 19.10
CA PRO A 39 -20.82 -6.75 18.66
C PRO A 39 -21.27 -8.11 19.22
N PHE A 40 -21.88 -8.13 20.41
CA PHE A 40 -22.40 -9.35 21.04
C PHE A 40 -23.70 -9.86 20.39
N GLN A 41 -24.31 -9.07 19.53
CA GLN A 41 -25.48 -9.46 18.73
C GLN A 41 -25.09 -9.86 17.29
N GLN A 42 -23.82 -9.72 16.92
CA GLN A 42 -23.29 -10.05 15.59
C GLN A 42 -22.46 -11.34 15.63
N ARG A 43 -22.36 -12.02 14.49
CA ARG A 43 -21.42 -13.13 14.32
C ARG A 43 -20.04 -12.55 13.98
N ALA A 44 -19.04 -12.80 14.81
CA ALA A 44 -17.69 -12.23 14.65
C ALA A 44 -17.04 -12.49 13.28
N TRP A 45 -17.30 -13.66 12.67
CA TRP A 45 -16.80 -14.06 11.34
C TRP A 45 -17.94 -14.48 10.40
N GLY A 46 -19.12 -13.86 10.54
CA GLY A 46 -20.24 -14.10 9.63
C GLY A 46 -19.82 -13.90 8.17
N ASP A 47 -20.06 -14.91 7.32
CA ASP A 47 -19.76 -14.91 5.89
C ASP A 47 -18.32 -14.56 5.48
N ALA A 48 -17.38 -14.75 6.40
CA ALA A 48 -16.00 -14.37 6.15
C ALA A 48 -15.41 -15.10 4.94
N PHE A 49 -15.75 -16.37 4.70
CA PHE A 49 -15.24 -17.09 3.52
C PHE A 49 -15.96 -16.70 2.24
N SER A 50 -17.30 -16.71 2.23
CA SER A 50 -18.09 -16.44 1.01
C SER A 50 -17.93 -15.00 0.53
N GLN A 51 -17.93 -14.01 1.41
CA GLN A 51 -17.83 -12.60 1.01
C GLN A 51 -16.38 -12.14 0.85
N THR A 52 -15.48 -12.52 1.75
CA THR A 52 -14.10 -11.99 1.74
C THR A 52 -13.29 -12.56 0.57
N MET A 53 -13.53 -13.79 0.13
CA MET A 53 -12.79 -14.36 -1.01
C MET A 53 -13.03 -13.58 -2.30
N PHE A 54 -14.29 -13.39 -2.70
CA PHE A 54 -14.60 -12.66 -3.94
C PHE A 54 -14.20 -11.18 -3.85
N ASN A 55 -14.43 -10.55 -2.71
CA ASN A 55 -14.10 -9.14 -2.52
C ASN A 55 -12.58 -8.92 -2.42
N GLY A 56 -11.85 -9.87 -1.82
CA GLY A 56 -10.39 -9.89 -1.77
C GLY A 56 -9.78 -10.06 -3.15
N TYR A 57 -10.25 -11.04 -3.94
CA TYR A 57 -9.82 -11.22 -5.33
C TYR A 57 -10.03 -9.96 -6.17
N ARG A 58 -11.24 -9.38 -6.12
CA ARG A 58 -11.55 -8.13 -6.84
C ARG A 58 -10.58 -6.99 -6.47
N ARG A 59 -10.25 -6.85 -5.19
CA ARG A 59 -9.29 -5.83 -4.72
C ARG A 59 -7.88 -6.11 -5.24
N ILE A 60 -7.39 -7.35 -5.16
CA ILE A 60 -6.06 -7.73 -5.63
C ILE A 60 -5.92 -7.48 -7.14
N VAL A 61 -6.90 -7.93 -7.94
CA VAL A 61 -6.87 -7.73 -9.40
C VAL A 61 -6.89 -6.26 -9.77
N SER A 62 -7.65 -5.43 -9.07
CA SER A 62 -7.67 -3.98 -9.33
C SER A 62 -6.32 -3.28 -9.09
N GLN A 63 -5.48 -3.86 -8.24
CA GLN A 63 -4.14 -3.33 -7.92
C GLN A 63 -3.02 -4.09 -8.66
N ALA A 64 -3.33 -5.23 -9.27
CA ALA A 64 -2.36 -6.08 -9.96
C ALA A 64 -1.47 -5.33 -10.95
N PRO A 65 -1.97 -4.41 -11.81
CA PRO A 65 -1.10 -3.69 -12.74
C PRO A 65 0.03 -2.92 -12.05
N TYR A 66 -0.22 -2.35 -10.86
CA TYR A 66 0.75 -1.49 -10.18
C TYR A 66 1.93 -2.25 -9.57
N PHE A 67 1.73 -3.51 -9.15
CA PHE A 67 2.81 -4.32 -8.58
C PHE A 67 3.30 -5.38 -9.57
N LEU A 68 2.41 -6.02 -10.32
CA LEU A 68 2.74 -7.14 -11.18
C LEU A 68 3.63 -6.70 -12.34
N ILE A 69 3.37 -5.53 -12.93
CA ILE A 69 4.20 -4.98 -14.01
C ILE A 69 5.66 -4.78 -13.55
N PRO A 70 5.96 -4.02 -12.48
CA PRO A 70 7.35 -3.86 -12.03
C PRO A 70 7.98 -5.17 -11.55
N PHE A 71 7.22 -6.08 -10.93
CA PHE A 71 7.76 -7.40 -10.55
C PHE A 71 8.13 -8.25 -11.76
N VAL A 72 7.27 -8.35 -12.77
CA VAL A 72 7.55 -9.11 -13.99
C VAL A 72 8.72 -8.49 -14.74
N ALA A 73 8.75 -7.17 -14.89
CA ALA A 73 9.86 -6.47 -15.51
C ALA A 73 11.18 -6.74 -14.78
N GLY A 74 11.22 -6.52 -13.46
CA GLY A 74 12.42 -6.76 -12.66
C GLY A 74 12.88 -8.21 -12.71
N TYR A 75 11.97 -9.17 -12.60
CA TYR A 75 12.31 -10.59 -12.66
C TYR A 75 12.81 -10.99 -14.05
N SER A 76 12.21 -10.46 -15.12
CA SER A 76 12.66 -10.74 -16.50
C SER A 76 14.07 -10.20 -16.78
N ILE A 77 14.39 -9.01 -16.27
CA ILE A 77 15.74 -8.43 -16.39
C ILE A 77 16.73 -9.26 -15.58
N TYR A 78 16.37 -9.67 -14.37
CA TYR A 78 17.22 -10.49 -13.51
C TYR A 78 17.54 -11.85 -14.13
N THR A 79 16.55 -12.55 -14.68
CA THR A 79 16.76 -13.86 -15.31
C THR A 79 17.62 -13.75 -16.57
N TRP A 80 17.38 -12.72 -17.39
CA TRP A 80 18.23 -12.44 -18.53
C TRP A 80 19.68 -12.11 -18.12
N ALA A 81 19.87 -11.22 -17.15
CA ALA A 81 21.18 -10.79 -16.70
C ALA A 81 22.01 -11.95 -16.15
N ASN A 82 21.41 -12.84 -15.34
CA ASN A 82 22.12 -14.02 -14.82
C ASN A 82 22.47 -15.01 -15.92
N GLY A 83 21.55 -15.27 -16.86
CA GLY A 83 21.83 -16.15 -17.99
C GLY A 83 22.96 -15.61 -18.88
N TYR A 84 22.94 -14.31 -19.15
CA TYR A 84 23.98 -13.64 -19.91
C TYR A 84 25.33 -13.61 -19.17
N TYR A 85 25.31 -13.37 -17.86
CA TYR A 85 26.51 -13.44 -17.01
C TYR A 85 27.16 -14.83 -17.07
N HIS A 86 26.37 -15.90 -16.89
CA HIS A 86 26.89 -17.27 -17.02
C HIS A 86 27.39 -17.60 -18.42
N TYR A 87 26.76 -17.06 -19.47
CA TYR A 87 27.28 -17.20 -20.84
C TYR A 87 28.65 -16.54 -20.99
N LEU A 88 28.82 -15.31 -20.48
CA LEU A 88 30.11 -14.60 -20.54
C LEU A 88 31.24 -15.32 -19.79
N GLU A 89 30.95 -15.97 -18.66
CA GLU A 89 31.91 -16.79 -17.92
C GLU A 89 32.16 -18.17 -18.56
N SER A 90 31.35 -18.57 -19.53
CA SER A 90 31.54 -19.83 -20.25
C SER A 90 32.70 -19.72 -21.23
N LYS A 91 33.32 -20.86 -21.58
CA LYS A 91 34.40 -20.89 -22.58
C LYS A 91 33.95 -20.28 -23.92
N GLU A 92 32.75 -20.60 -24.36
CA GLU A 92 32.17 -20.08 -25.61
C GLU A 92 31.98 -18.56 -25.56
N GLY A 93 31.53 -18.02 -24.42
CA GLY A 93 31.43 -16.57 -24.22
C GLY A 93 32.77 -15.86 -24.18
N HIS A 94 33.81 -16.50 -23.61
CA HIS A 94 35.17 -15.98 -23.68
C HIS A 94 35.73 -15.98 -25.11
N TYR A 95 35.46 -17.03 -25.91
CA TYR A 95 35.86 -17.05 -27.32
C TYR A 95 35.10 -16.01 -28.15
N ALA A 96 33.79 -15.85 -27.92
CA ALA A 96 32.97 -14.85 -28.60
C ALA A 96 33.38 -13.41 -28.25
N SER A 97 33.72 -13.14 -26.98
CA SER A 97 34.18 -11.81 -26.55
C SER A 97 35.59 -11.49 -27.06
N GLN A 98 36.50 -12.47 -27.12
CA GLN A 98 37.80 -12.32 -27.79
C GLN A 98 37.65 -12.09 -29.30
N ALA A 99 36.78 -12.84 -29.98
CA ALA A 99 36.51 -12.68 -31.40
C ALA A 99 35.85 -11.34 -31.76
N ALA A 100 35.08 -10.75 -30.83
CA ALA A 100 34.48 -9.42 -30.97
C ALA A 100 35.47 -8.25 -30.76
N GLY A 101 36.78 -8.53 -30.59
CA GLY A 101 37.82 -7.51 -30.50
C GLY A 101 38.09 -6.98 -29.08
N GLY A 102 37.57 -7.64 -28.05
CA GLY A 102 37.89 -7.37 -26.63
C GLY A 102 39.24 -7.96 -26.23
N GLY A 103 40.30 -7.62 -26.95
CA GLY A 103 41.68 -7.97 -26.57
C GLY A 103 42.28 -6.87 -25.70
N HIS A 104 42.75 -7.24 -24.52
CA HIS A 104 44.05 -6.72 -24.08
C HIS A 104 45.15 -7.42 -24.87
#